data_AF-A0A9E1QQP8-F1
#
_entry.id   AF-A0A9E1QQP8-F1
#
_cell.length_a   1.000
_cell.length_b   1.000
_cell.length_c   1.000
_cell.angle_alpha   90.00
_cell.angle_beta   90.00
_cell.angle_gamma   90.00
#
_symmetry.space_group_name_H-M   'P 1'
#
loop_
_entity.id
_entity.type
_entity.pdbx_description
1 polymer ?
#
loop_
_entity_poly.entity_id
_entity_poly.type
_entity_poly.pdbx_seq_one_letter_code
_entity_poly.pdbx_strand_id
1 'polypeptide(L)' 'FRRQDAPEVFDITTVVYVADVEFIMNNGNIFDGTITSVEVPKCRAVDIDDIYDFKFAEAILKDNLEKDQRYNNVKR' A
#
# COMPACT_ATOMS: atom_id res chain seq x y z
N PHE A 1 12.59 23.88 -10.57
CA PHE A 1 11.64 23.19 -9.67
C PHE A 1 12.32 21.96 -9.13
N ARG A 2 12.43 21.82 -7.80
CA ARG A 2 13.01 20.64 -7.15
C ARG A 2 11.86 19.75 -6.67
N ARG A 3 12.06 18.43 -6.61
CA ARG A 3 10.99 17.49 -6.19
C ARG A 3 10.46 17.81 -4.79
N GLN A 4 11.32 18.29 -3.89
CA GLN A 4 10.94 18.69 -2.54
C GLN A 4 10.05 19.94 -2.47
N ASP A 5 9.95 20.71 -3.55
CA ASP A 5 9.10 21.90 -3.62
C ASP A 5 7.72 21.58 -4.23
N ALA A 6 7.50 20.35 -4.69
CA ALA A 6 6.23 19.90 -5.25
C ALA A 6 5.24 19.54 -4.14
N PRO A 7 3.92 19.69 -4.37
CA PRO A 7 2.91 19.18 -3.45
C PRO A 7 3.04 17.67 -3.31
N GLU A 8 2.60 17.16 -2.15
CA GLU A 8 2.50 15.73 -1.91
C GLU A 8 1.48 15.10 -2.86
N VAL A 9 1.83 13.92 -3.39
CA VAL A 9 1.00 13.15 -4.31
C VAL A 9 1.02 11.69 -3.87
N PHE A 10 -0.11 11.02 -4.07
CA PHE A 10 -0.31 9.64 -3.65
C PHE A 10 -0.70 8.77 -4.84
N ASP A 11 -0.17 7.55 -4.85
CA ASP A 11 -0.56 6.51 -5.81
C ASP A 11 -1.65 5.63 -5.18
N ILE A 12 -2.68 5.32 -5.97
CA ILE A 12 -3.72 4.37 -5.56
C ILE A 12 -3.17 2.95 -5.72
N THR A 13 -3.29 2.15 -4.67
CA THR A 13 -2.75 0.78 -4.60
C THR A 13 -3.86 -0.26 -4.71
N THR A 14 -3.53 -1.49 -5.08
CA THR A 14 -4.46 -2.63 -5.23
C THR A 14 -4.87 -3.28 -3.90
N VAL A 15 -4.45 -2.71 -2.76
CA VAL A 15 -4.61 -3.30 -1.42
C VAL A 15 -6.08 -3.49 -1.04
N VAL A 16 -6.90 -2.45 -1.17
CA VAL A 16 -8.32 -2.51 -0.77
C VAL A 16 -9.14 -1.42 -1.45
N TYR A 17 -10.34 -1.79 -1.88
CA TYR A 17 -11.39 -0.87 -2.29
C TYR A 17 -12.67 -1.22 -1.52
N VAL A 18 -13.34 -0.20 -0.98
CA VAL A 18 -14.60 -0.35 -0.24
C VAL A 18 -15.59 0.64 -0.82
N ALA A 19 -16.75 0.14 -1.26
CA ALA A 19 -17.82 0.95 -1.81
C ALA A 19 -19.18 0.30 -1.53
N ASP A 20 -20.23 1.11 -1.44
CA ASP A 20 -21.60 0.62 -1.36
C ASP A 20 -21.99 -0.07 -2.67
N VAL A 21 -22.76 -1.16 -2.57
CA VAL A 21 -23.22 -1.90 -3.75
C VAL A 21 -24.05 -1.01 -4.68
N GLU A 22 -24.93 -0.19 -4.11
CA GLU A 22 -25.74 0.76 -4.89
C GLU A 22 -24.87 1.79 -5.63
N PHE A 23 -23.77 2.23 -5.02
CA PHE A 23 -22.81 3.11 -5.67
C PHE A 23 -22.17 2.43 -6.88
N ILE A 24 -21.71 1.18 -6.74
CA ILE A 24 -21.10 0.41 -7.83
C ILE A 24 -22.08 0.21 -9.00
N MET A 25 -23.35 -0.04 -8.71
CA MET A 25 -24.35 -0.32 -9.75
C MET A 25 -24.78 0.92 -10.54
N ASN A 26 -24.70 2.11 -9.93
CA ASN A 26 -25.25 3.34 -10.49
C ASN A 26 -24.19 4.35 -10.98
N ASN A 27 -22.90 4.10 -10.76
CA ASN A 27 -21.81 5.00 -11.14
C ASN A 27 -20.78 4.31 -12.04
N GLY A 28 -20.08 5.10 -12.85
CA GLY A 28 -19.14 4.59 -13.86
C GLY A 28 -17.68 4.62 -13.42
N ASN A 29 -17.34 5.47 -12.45
CA ASN A 29 -15.98 5.64 -11.96
C ASN A 29 -15.91 5.63 -10.44
N ILE A 30 -14.77 5.17 -9.91
CA ILE A 30 -14.48 5.17 -8.46
C ILE A 30 -14.47 6.58 -7.84
N PHE A 31 -14.39 7.62 -8.68
CA PHE A 31 -14.36 9.02 -8.24
C PHE A 31 -15.69 9.77 -8.34
N ASP A 32 -16.77 9.11 -8.74
CA ASP A 32 -18.06 9.77 -9.00
C ASP A 32 -18.83 10.18 -7.71
N GLY A 33 -18.34 9.78 -6.53
CA GLY A 33 -19.02 9.98 -5.24
C GLY A 33 -18.22 10.76 -4.19
N THR A 34 -18.61 10.60 -2.93
CA THR A 34 -17.79 11.05 -1.78
C THR A 34 -16.70 10.02 -1.51
N ILE A 35 -15.45 10.48 -1.41
CA ILE A 35 -14.28 9.61 -1.38
C ILE A 35 -13.47 9.90 -0.13
N THR A 36 -12.92 8.83 0.44
CA THR A 36 -11.88 8.90 1.46
C THR A 36 -10.76 7.93 1.10
N SER A 37 -9.60 8.08 1.72
CA SER A 37 -8.44 7.22 1.49
C SER A 37 -7.75 6.86 2.80
N VAL A 38 -7.02 5.75 2.78
CA VAL A 38 -6.15 5.33 3.88
C VAL A 38 -4.75 5.15 3.31
N GLU A 39 -3.77 5.84 3.90
CA GLU A 39 -2.38 5.69 3.49
C GLU A 39 -1.87 4.29 3.86
N VAL A 40 -1.34 3.58 2.87
CA VAL A 40 -0.71 2.27 3.06
C VAL A 40 0.79 2.44 3.07
N PRO A 41 1.51 1.94 4.10
CA PRO A 41 2.96 1.89 4.09
C PRO A 41 3.48 1.22 2.84
N LYS A 42 4.48 1.84 2.19
CA LYS A 42 5.00 1.38 0.90
C LYS A 42 5.40 -0.10 0.86
N CYS A 43 5.92 -0.64 1.96
CA CYS A 43 6.29 -2.06 2.06
C CYS A 43 5.10 -3.02 2.03
N ARG A 44 3.88 -2.56 2.34
CA ARG A 44 2.62 -3.31 2.27
C ARG A 44 1.84 -3.08 0.98
N ALA A 45 2.27 -2.13 0.16
CA ALA A 45 1.61 -1.74 -1.09
C ALA A 45 2.21 -2.45 -2.32
N VAL A 46 2.98 -3.52 -2.13
CA VAL A 46 3.58 -4.29 -3.24
C VAL A 46 2.47 -5.08 -3.94
N ASP A 47 2.26 -4.78 -5.22
CA ASP A 47 1.41 -5.57 -6.13
C ASP A 47 2.27 -6.68 -6.75
N ILE A 48 1.69 -7.87 -6.92
CA ILE A 48 2.44 -9.03 -7.43
C ILE A 48 1.90 -9.37 -8.81
N ASP A 49 2.62 -8.94 -9.85
CA ASP A 49 2.32 -9.28 -11.24
C ASP A 49 3.19 -10.44 -11.73
N ASP A 50 4.44 -10.51 -11.28
CA ASP A 50 5.39 -11.55 -11.70
C ASP A 50 6.25 -12.15 -10.58
N ILE A 51 7.17 -13.03 -10.98
CA ILE A 51 8.05 -13.75 -10.05
C ILE A 51 9.09 -12.84 -9.38
N TYR A 52 9.46 -11.73 -9.99
CA TYR A 52 10.38 -10.75 -9.41
C TYR A 52 9.67 -9.91 -8.33
N ASP A 53 8.41 -9.53 -8.56
CA ASP A 53 7.59 -8.84 -7.55
C ASP A 53 7.40 -9.73 -6.32
N PHE A 54 7.10 -11.01 -6.54
CA PHE A 54 6.99 -11.98 -5.45
C PHE A 54 8.28 -12.09 -4.64
N LYS A 55 9.44 -12.20 -5.30
CA LYS A 55 10.75 -12.26 -4.61
C LYS A 55 11.02 -10.99 -3.82
N PHE A 56 10.63 -9.83 -4.34
CA PHE A 56 10.77 -8.57 -3.65
C PHE A 56 9.88 -8.49 -2.40
N ALA A 57 8.60 -8.87 -2.51
CA ALA A 57 7.69 -8.97 -1.37
C ALA A 57 8.23 -9.92 -0.29
N GLU A 58 8.78 -11.07 -0.70
CA GLU A 58 9.39 -12.04 0.21
C GLU A 58 10.60 -11.45 0.96
N ALA A 59 11.47 -10.72 0.26
CA ALA A 59 12.64 -10.09 0.86
C ALA A 59 12.23 -9.04 1.91
N ILE A 60 11.20 -8.24 1.63
CA ILE A 60 10.64 -7.26 2.59
C ILE A 60 10.12 -7.96 3.85
N LEU A 61 9.38 -9.06 3.70
CA LEU A 61 8.85 -9.82 4.83
C LEU A 61 9.98 -10.38 5.71
N LYS A 62 11.03 -10.94 5.12
CA LYS A 62 12.19 -11.48 5.84
C LYS A 62 12.92 -10.39 6.63
N ASP A 63 13.16 -9.22 6.03
CA ASP A 63 13.83 -8.09 6.71
C ASP A 63 13.04 -7.62 7.95
N ASN A 64 11.71 -7.56 7.87
CA ASN A 64 10.87 -7.20 9.02
C ASN A 64 10.93 -8.25 10.13
N LEU A 65 10.87 -9.54 9.80
CA LEU A 65 10.98 -10.62 10.79
C LEU A 65 12.34 -10.61 11.50
N GLU A 66 13.42 -10.35 10.78
CA GLU A 66 14.75 -10.21 11.39
C GLU A 66 14.84 -8.99 12.32
N LYS A 67 14.26 -7.86 11.94
CA LYS A 67 14.21 -6.67 12.79
C LYS A 67 13.45 -6.94 14.09
N ASP A 68 12.32 -7.64 14.00
CA ASP A 68 11.51 -8.02 15.16
C ASP A 68 12.27 -8.97 16.09
N GLN A 69 12.97 -9.98 15.53
CA GLN A 69 13.81 -10.88 16.31
C GLN A 69 14.95 -10.14 17.02
N ARG A 70 15.65 -9.25 16.30
CA ARG A 70 16.71 -8.42 16.88
C ARG A 70 16.17 -7.56 18.02
N TYR A 71 15.03 -6.90 17.83
CA TYR A 71 14.39 -6.08 18.86
C TYR A 71 14.04 -6.89 20.11
N ASN A 72 13.46 -8.08 19.93
CA ASN A 72 13.10 -8.98 21.03
C ASN A 72 14.32 -9.54 21.78
N ASN A 73 15.45 -9.74 21.10
CA ASN A 73 16.69 -10.21 21.73
C ASN A 73 17.40 -9.12 22.56
N VAL A 74 17.26 -7.84 22.20
CA VAL A 74 17.85 -6.71 22.96
C VAL A 74 17.04 -6.38 24.23
N LYS A 75 15.74 -6.71 24.25
CA LYS A 75 14.86 -6.46 25.41
C LYS A 75 14.84 -7.60 26.44
N ARG A 76 15.53 -8.71 26.17
CA ARG A 76 15.69 -9.83 27.10
C ARG A 76 16.90 -9.64 28.00
#